data_AF-E3DS03-F1
#
_entry.id   AF-E3DS03-F1
#
_cell.length_a   1.000
_cell.length_b   1.000
_cell.length_c   1.000
_cell.angle_alpha   90.00
_cell.angle_beta   90.00
_cell.angle_gamma   90.00
#
_symmetry.space_group_name_H-M   'P 1'
#
loop_
_entity.id
_entity.type
_entity.pdbx_description
1 polymer ?
#
loop_
_entity_poly.entity_id
_entity_poly.type
_entity_poly.pdbx_seq_one_letter_code
_entity_poly.pdbx_strand_id
1 'polypeptide(L)'
;MLNRKSLILNISIIFVLLLFISLNTTALAQSKSDLIVFSAEPEGVTAAVAAAREGKEVILLMNRKKPGGLMTYAALNFLDLNYDSRSRNINHGIFSEWHQKVGSSISFAPQKAEKVFAKMLAAEKNIKIINSAKLKSIKLKANNIDYLEIEKNGEIQKLKAKFYLDASQDGDLAALAGEDYFVGTADINLANSWMASTQILKFSGVEPAQLKKAVKKGKYQNSYFKNDHAWGFSKFGKSYQPQNKNLRLRGLNIVFIPKAGEYEAYINALLLFNVDPLAAKSIAEAKKEAKKEAEFILEYFQANLAGFKKAKLEKLPTELYRRESRHFLTEYQLKTEDLFRQKIFNDAISLASYPLDYQAADSDYPGFVLFNPEYYSIPLRALIARKNENLMIVGRSSGYSSLAAASARVLPVGMNTAQAAAIAISEAIKKDKNLLQIAADQKSINLIQSHLNLNLDKYPEQKPIVKDPQVFPSLEKLLAWGITIGGYNNNFKLDKFPNEKEFIAIILKIMQKKEAENLYHWVPGSLETLSSDQDLTTINVLKLLLAAESKPVLQIAEKDYYQKALNLDLIPPKLILVLAEKRKLSRKEMIILAAHYLDHFETPAYLKSIRGENIE
;
A
#
# COMPACT_ATOMS: atom_id res chain seq x y z
N MET A 1 -11.14 -36.19 73.54
CA MET A 1 -10.66 -37.23 72.60
C MET A 1 -11.51 -37.18 71.35
N LEU A 2 -11.03 -36.57 70.26
CA LEU A 2 -11.72 -36.62 68.97
C LEU A 2 -11.70 -38.07 68.46
N ASN A 3 -12.88 -38.61 68.17
CA ASN A 3 -13.08 -39.98 67.72
C ASN A 3 -12.27 -40.24 66.44
N ARG A 4 -11.36 -41.22 66.45
CA ARG A 4 -10.47 -41.58 65.33
C ARG A 4 -11.21 -41.73 63.99
N LYS A 5 -12.47 -42.18 64.01
CA LYS A 5 -13.32 -42.31 62.81
C LYS A 5 -13.68 -40.95 62.19
N SER A 6 -13.92 -39.91 62.99
CA SER A 6 -14.23 -38.56 62.51
C SER A 6 -13.00 -37.87 61.89
N LEU A 7 -11.80 -38.12 62.43
CA LEU A 7 -10.56 -37.58 61.89
C LEU A 7 -10.25 -38.16 60.50
N ILE A 8 -10.42 -39.47 60.33
CA ILE A 8 -10.19 -40.16 59.04
C ILE A 8 -11.21 -39.72 57.99
N LEU A 9 -12.48 -39.53 58.37
CA LEU A 9 -13.52 -39.05 57.45
C LEU A 9 -13.24 -37.61 57.00
N ASN A 10 -12.84 -36.72 57.92
CA ASN A 10 -12.51 -35.33 57.59
C ASN A 10 -11.26 -35.22 56.72
N ILE A 11 -10.22 -36.03 56.96
CA ILE A 11 -9.04 -36.09 56.10
C ILE A 11 -9.41 -36.60 54.70
N SER A 12 -10.28 -37.60 54.60
CA SER A 12 -10.74 -38.13 53.31
C SER A 12 -11.56 -37.10 52.52
N ILE A 13 -12.44 -36.35 53.20
CA ILE A 13 -13.22 -35.26 52.57
C ILE A 13 -12.31 -34.12 52.11
N ILE A 14 -11.32 -33.72 52.91
CA ILE A 14 -10.34 -32.70 52.53
C ILE A 14 -9.48 -33.17 51.36
N PHE A 15 -9.09 -34.45 51.33
CA PHE A 15 -8.30 -35.01 50.22
C PHE A 15 -9.13 -35.08 48.93
N VAL A 16 -10.41 -35.46 49.01
CA VAL A 16 -11.34 -35.42 47.87
C VAL A 16 -11.60 -33.99 47.41
N LEU A 17 -11.79 -33.03 48.33
CA LEU A 17 -11.93 -31.62 47.98
C LEU A 17 -10.65 -31.05 47.34
N LEU A 18 -9.46 -31.42 47.85
CA LEU A 18 -8.18 -31.02 47.25
C LEU A 18 -7.98 -31.67 45.87
N LEU A 19 -8.42 -32.92 45.68
CA LEU A 19 -8.47 -33.55 44.35
C LEU A 19 -9.43 -32.81 43.41
N PHE A 20 -10.64 -32.45 43.85
CA PHE A 20 -11.60 -31.66 43.06
C PHE A 20 -11.15 -30.21 42.78
N ILE A 21 -10.37 -29.60 43.68
CA ILE A 21 -9.79 -28.27 43.48
C ILE A 21 -8.58 -28.36 42.54
N SER A 22 -7.78 -29.43 42.60
CA SER A 22 -6.66 -29.67 41.67
C SER A 22 -7.09 -30.12 40.26
N LEU A 23 -8.32 -30.65 40.11
CA LEU A 23 -8.92 -30.99 38.81
C LEU A 23 -9.59 -29.79 38.12
N ASN A 24 -9.66 -28.62 38.76
CA ASN A 24 -10.15 -27.37 38.18
C ASN A 24 -9.02 -26.43 37.72
N THR A 25 -7.81 -26.93 37.51
CA THR A 25 -6.97 -26.31 36.49
C THR A 25 -7.63 -26.62 35.16
N THR A 26 -8.37 -25.66 34.62
CA THR A 26 -8.85 -25.68 33.24
C THR A 26 -7.66 -25.99 32.35
N ALA A 27 -7.54 -27.26 31.95
CA ALA A 27 -6.74 -27.63 30.80
C ALA A 27 -7.39 -26.90 29.63
N LEU A 28 -6.94 -25.67 29.37
CA LEU A 28 -7.30 -24.92 28.17
C LEU A 28 -7.01 -25.87 27.01
N ALA A 29 -8.08 -26.41 26.40
CA ALA A 29 -7.96 -27.29 25.25
C ALA A 29 -7.09 -26.58 24.22
N GLN A 30 -5.84 -27.05 24.09
CA GLN A 30 -4.85 -26.47 23.21
C GLN A 30 -5.29 -26.79 21.79
N SER A 31 -6.10 -25.89 21.22
CA SER A 31 -6.60 -25.96 19.85
C SER A 31 -5.41 -25.89 18.89
N LYS A 32 -4.81 -27.05 18.57
CA LYS A 32 -3.68 -27.15 17.65
C LYS A 32 -4.22 -26.98 16.23
N SER A 33 -4.08 -25.78 15.68
CA SER A 33 -4.45 -25.46 14.29
C SER A 33 -3.24 -25.57 13.37
N ASP A 34 -3.46 -25.73 12.07
CA ASP A 34 -2.38 -25.64 11.08
C ASP A 34 -1.99 -24.18 10.83
N LEU A 35 -2.99 -23.30 10.75
CA LEU A 35 -2.80 -21.89 10.41
C LEU A 35 -3.67 -20.97 11.28
N ILE A 36 -3.08 -19.93 11.85
CA ILE A 36 -3.81 -18.75 12.34
C ILE A 36 -3.70 -17.61 11.32
N VAL A 37 -4.84 -17.14 10.82
CA VAL A 37 -4.95 -15.94 9.99
C VAL A 37 -5.41 -14.77 10.87
N PHE A 38 -4.62 -13.70 10.90
CA PHE A 38 -4.91 -12.45 11.61
C PHE A 38 -4.89 -11.29 10.62
N SER A 39 -5.98 -11.02 9.91
CA SER A 39 -7.24 -10.52 10.43
C SER A 39 -8.31 -10.81 9.36
N ALA A 40 -9.53 -10.29 9.46
CA ALA A 40 -10.58 -10.52 8.46
C ALA A 40 -10.77 -9.35 7.47
N GLU A 41 -9.68 -8.73 7.04
CA GLU A 41 -9.65 -7.96 5.79
C GLU A 41 -9.98 -8.88 4.59
N PRO A 42 -10.31 -8.34 3.40
CA PRO A 42 -10.56 -9.15 2.20
C PRO A 42 -9.47 -10.20 1.94
N GLU A 43 -8.21 -9.83 2.15
CA GLU A 43 -7.02 -10.68 2.07
C GLU A 43 -7.09 -11.85 3.06
N GLY A 44 -7.35 -11.56 4.34
CA GLY A 44 -7.38 -12.61 5.36
C GLY A 44 -8.58 -13.55 5.25
N VAL A 45 -9.74 -13.06 4.79
CA VAL A 45 -10.86 -13.94 4.43
C VAL A 45 -10.46 -14.86 3.27
N THR A 46 -9.77 -14.32 2.28
CA THR A 46 -9.30 -15.09 1.11
C THR A 46 -8.28 -16.16 1.52
N ALA A 47 -7.30 -15.81 2.35
CA ALA A 47 -6.31 -16.75 2.87
C ALA A 47 -6.95 -17.87 3.70
N ALA A 48 -7.90 -17.53 4.58
CA ALA A 48 -8.59 -18.52 5.41
C ALA A 48 -9.38 -19.52 4.56
N VAL A 49 -10.13 -19.04 3.56
CA VAL A 49 -10.88 -19.90 2.63
C VAL A 49 -9.93 -20.76 1.78
N ALA A 50 -8.84 -20.19 1.28
CA ALA A 50 -7.85 -20.93 0.49
C ALA A 50 -7.22 -22.07 1.30
N ALA A 51 -6.69 -21.79 2.50
CA ALA A 51 -6.08 -22.80 3.35
C ALA A 51 -7.09 -23.89 3.77
N ALA A 52 -8.33 -23.49 4.05
CA ALA A 52 -9.39 -24.44 4.38
C ALA A 52 -9.70 -25.39 3.21
N ARG A 53 -9.75 -24.88 1.98
CA ARG A 53 -9.92 -25.71 0.77
C ARG A 53 -8.73 -26.62 0.48
N GLU A 54 -7.53 -26.25 0.93
CA GLU A 54 -6.34 -27.12 0.97
C GLU A 54 -6.35 -28.12 2.15
N GLY A 55 -7.47 -28.23 2.86
CA GLY A 55 -7.69 -29.20 3.94
C GLY A 55 -7.00 -28.85 5.26
N LYS A 56 -6.60 -27.59 5.47
CA LYS A 56 -5.94 -27.15 6.71
C LYS A 56 -6.94 -26.75 7.79
N GLU A 57 -6.60 -27.01 9.05
CA GLU A 57 -7.37 -26.49 10.19
C GLU A 57 -7.00 -25.03 10.45
N VAL A 58 -7.94 -24.12 10.22
CA VAL A 58 -7.70 -22.67 10.23
C VAL A 58 -8.40 -22.01 11.41
N ILE A 59 -7.67 -21.16 12.13
CA ILE A 59 -8.26 -20.17 13.03
C ILE A 59 -8.23 -18.81 12.34
N LEU A 60 -9.39 -18.23 12.06
CA LEU A 60 -9.50 -16.83 11.62
C LEU A 60 -9.74 -15.95 12.84
N LEU A 61 -8.71 -15.24 13.27
CA LEU A 61 -8.73 -14.35 14.42
C LEU A 61 -8.98 -12.91 13.98
N MET A 62 -9.98 -12.24 14.57
CA MET A 62 -10.26 -10.83 14.26
C MET A 62 -10.75 -10.06 15.49
N ASN A 63 -10.31 -8.79 15.59
CA ASN A 63 -10.81 -7.86 16.61
C ASN A 63 -12.26 -7.42 16.36
N ARG A 64 -12.72 -7.51 15.12
CA ARG A 64 -14.05 -7.06 14.70
C ARG A 64 -15.10 -8.14 14.93
N LYS A 65 -16.37 -7.77 14.94
CA LYS A 65 -17.49 -8.74 15.03
C LYS A 65 -17.71 -9.50 13.73
N LYS A 66 -17.45 -8.88 12.58
CA LYS A 66 -17.77 -9.39 11.24
C LYS A 66 -16.58 -9.21 10.28
N PRO A 67 -16.51 -10.00 9.19
CA PRO A 67 -15.45 -9.90 8.20
C PRO A 67 -15.63 -8.72 7.21
N GLY A 68 -14.61 -8.50 6.39
CA GLY A 68 -14.64 -7.60 5.23
C GLY A 68 -13.85 -6.30 5.41
N GLY A 69 -13.43 -6.00 6.64
CA GLY A 69 -12.45 -4.94 6.94
C GLY A 69 -12.68 -3.64 6.19
N LEU A 70 -11.71 -3.20 5.39
CA LEU A 70 -11.73 -1.96 4.62
C LEU A 70 -12.99 -1.79 3.74
N MET A 71 -13.48 -2.87 3.12
CA MET A 71 -14.67 -2.82 2.26
C MET A 71 -15.96 -2.58 3.03
N THR A 72 -16.00 -2.91 4.32
CA THR A 72 -17.22 -2.89 5.15
C THR A 72 -17.18 -1.82 6.23
N TYR A 73 -16.08 -1.73 6.98
CA TYR A 73 -15.90 -0.80 8.11
C TYR A 73 -15.43 0.59 7.70
N ALA A 74 -14.58 0.68 6.67
CA ALA A 74 -14.26 1.96 6.03
C ALA A 74 -15.16 2.26 4.82
N ALA A 75 -15.98 1.27 4.41
CA ALA A 75 -16.90 1.35 3.28
C ALA A 75 -16.25 1.72 1.94
N LEU A 76 -15.00 1.29 1.70
CA LEU A 76 -14.40 1.38 0.38
C LEU A 76 -15.13 0.43 -0.57
N ASN A 77 -15.98 0.98 -1.43
CA ASN A 77 -16.90 0.20 -2.25
C ASN A 77 -16.79 0.48 -3.75
N PHE A 78 -15.63 0.99 -4.16
CA PHE A 78 -15.23 1.24 -5.54
C PHE A 78 -13.86 0.60 -5.73
N LEU A 79 -13.76 -0.36 -6.65
CA LEU A 79 -12.57 -1.17 -6.89
C LEU A 79 -11.67 -0.56 -7.96
N ASP A 80 -10.38 -0.58 -7.67
CA ASP A 80 -9.31 -0.44 -8.63
C ASP A 80 -9.00 -1.83 -9.20
N LEU A 81 -9.52 -2.12 -10.41
CA LEU A 81 -9.31 -3.40 -11.09
C LEU A 81 -8.08 -3.36 -11.99
N ASN A 82 -7.41 -4.51 -12.15
CA ASN A 82 -6.27 -4.68 -13.04
C ASN A 82 -6.70 -5.37 -14.33
N TYR A 83 -6.13 -4.97 -15.45
CA TYR A 83 -6.53 -5.42 -16.77
C TYR A 83 -5.33 -5.72 -17.65
N ASP A 84 -5.48 -6.70 -18.53
CA ASP A 84 -4.54 -6.91 -19.62
C ASP A 84 -4.76 -5.91 -20.77
N SER A 85 -3.91 -5.97 -21.79
CA SER A 85 -4.01 -5.15 -23.00
C SER A 85 -5.31 -5.32 -23.80
N ARG A 86 -6.15 -6.30 -23.45
CA ARG A 86 -7.48 -6.55 -24.04
C ARG A 86 -8.62 -6.19 -23.08
N SER A 87 -8.33 -5.43 -22.03
CA SER A 87 -9.31 -5.00 -21.01
C SER A 87 -9.97 -6.15 -20.25
N ARG A 88 -9.30 -7.30 -20.13
CA ARG A 88 -9.77 -8.44 -19.33
C ARG A 88 -9.15 -8.39 -17.95
N ASN A 89 -9.95 -8.65 -16.91
CA ASN A 89 -9.44 -8.69 -15.55
C ASN A 89 -8.42 -9.84 -15.41
N ILE A 90 -7.23 -9.53 -14.90
CA ILE A 90 -6.11 -10.48 -14.74
C ILE A 90 -6.09 -11.15 -13.37
N ASN A 91 -6.90 -10.67 -12.42
CA ASN A 91 -7.00 -11.22 -11.08
C ASN A 91 -8.13 -12.27 -11.05
N HIS A 92 -7.76 -13.54 -10.85
CA HIS A 92 -8.67 -14.70 -10.83
C HIS A 92 -8.76 -15.33 -9.42
N GLY A 93 -9.05 -16.63 -9.32
CA GLY A 93 -9.14 -17.34 -8.05
C GLY A 93 -10.29 -16.86 -7.16
N ILE A 94 -10.08 -16.89 -5.85
CA ILE A 94 -11.10 -16.55 -4.85
C ILE A 94 -11.56 -15.09 -4.96
N PHE A 95 -10.70 -14.17 -5.40
CA PHE A 95 -11.12 -12.80 -5.73
C PHE A 95 -12.23 -12.80 -6.79
N SER A 96 -12.07 -13.58 -7.87
CA SER A 96 -13.08 -13.65 -8.93
C SER A 96 -14.38 -14.31 -8.48
N GLU A 97 -14.31 -15.33 -7.62
CA GLU A 97 -15.49 -15.93 -6.98
C GLU A 97 -16.27 -14.92 -6.15
N TRP A 98 -15.55 -14.15 -5.31
CA TRP A 98 -16.14 -13.09 -4.50
C TRP A 98 -16.73 -11.99 -5.39
N HIS A 99 -15.98 -11.54 -6.40
CA HIS A 99 -16.36 -10.48 -7.33
C HIS A 99 -17.66 -10.83 -8.06
N GLN A 100 -17.78 -12.08 -8.52
CA GLN A 100 -19.01 -12.60 -9.12
C GLN A 100 -20.19 -12.55 -8.15
N LYS A 101 -20.00 -13.01 -6.90
CA LYS A 101 -21.06 -13.03 -5.88
C LYS A 101 -21.50 -11.62 -5.45
N VAL A 102 -20.62 -10.61 -5.52
CA VAL A 102 -21.00 -9.21 -5.26
C VAL A 102 -21.59 -8.50 -6.48
N GLY A 103 -21.49 -9.08 -7.68
CA GLY A 103 -22.21 -8.64 -8.88
C GLY A 103 -21.34 -8.25 -10.07
N SER A 104 -20.06 -8.62 -10.09
CA SER A 104 -19.12 -8.41 -11.20
C SER A 104 -18.97 -6.95 -11.67
N SER A 105 -19.22 -5.99 -10.78
CA SER A 105 -19.06 -4.55 -11.05
C SER A 105 -17.84 -3.98 -10.32
N ILE A 106 -17.35 -2.82 -10.76
CA ILE A 106 -16.32 -2.07 -10.04
C ILE A 106 -16.86 -1.50 -8.72
N SER A 107 -18.18 -1.34 -8.61
CA SER A 107 -18.89 -0.85 -7.44
C SER A 107 -19.69 -1.96 -6.76
N PHE A 108 -19.91 -1.83 -5.45
CA PHE A 108 -20.78 -2.74 -4.71
C PHE A 108 -21.39 -2.10 -3.47
N ALA A 109 -22.39 -2.75 -2.86
CA ALA A 109 -22.89 -2.38 -1.55
C ALA A 109 -21.99 -2.97 -0.45
N PRO A 110 -21.45 -2.19 0.51
CA PRO A 110 -20.63 -2.72 1.61
C PRO A 110 -21.28 -3.90 2.35
N GLN A 111 -22.59 -3.85 2.58
CA GLN A 111 -23.33 -4.90 3.26
C GLN A 111 -23.45 -6.18 2.42
N LYS A 112 -23.42 -6.07 1.09
CA LYS A 112 -23.38 -7.24 0.20
C LYS A 112 -22.02 -7.91 0.27
N ALA A 113 -20.93 -7.12 0.25
CA ALA A 113 -19.57 -7.64 0.43
C ALA A 113 -19.41 -8.40 1.76
N GLU A 114 -19.87 -7.81 2.88
CA GLU A 114 -19.88 -8.46 4.21
C GLU A 114 -20.59 -9.81 4.18
N LYS A 115 -21.81 -9.86 3.60
CA LYS A 115 -22.60 -11.09 3.51
C LYS A 115 -21.93 -12.15 2.65
N VAL A 116 -21.29 -11.77 1.55
CA VAL A 116 -20.55 -12.70 0.69
C VAL A 116 -19.36 -13.28 1.44
N PHE A 117 -18.56 -12.46 2.12
CA PHE A 117 -17.45 -12.95 2.95
C PHE A 117 -17.92 -13.89 4.05
N ALA A 118 -18.98 -13.53 4.78
CA ALA A 118 -19.53 -14.39 5.82
C ALA A 118 -20.01 -15.74 5.26
N LYS A 119 -20.64 -15.75 4.08
CA LYS A 119 -21.07 -16.98 3.41
C LYS A 119 -19.91 -17.84 2.94
N MET A 120 -18.85 -17.22 2.40
CA MET A 120 -17.66 -17.95 1.96
C MET A 120 -16.97 -18.62 3.15
N LEU A 121 -16.81 -17.91 4.27
CA LEU A 121 -16.24 -18.49 5.49
C LEU A 121 -17.12 -19.61 6.07
N ALA A 122 -18.45 -19.42 6.11
CA ALA A 122 -19.37 -20.42 6.64
C ALA A 122 -19.50 -21.68 5.77
N ALA A 123 -19.05 -21.64 4.51
CA ALA A 123 -19.04 -22.79 3.62
C ALA A 123 -17.92 -23.79 3.97
N GLU A 124 -16.87 -23.33 4.66
CA GLU A 124 -15.68 -24.14 4.98
C GLU A 124 -15.73 -24.60 6.45
N LYS A 125 -15.87 -25.92 6.68
CA LYS A 125 -16.11 -26.49 8.03
C LYS A 125 -14.89 -26.44 8.96
N ASN A 126 -13.71 -26.40 8.39
CA ASN A 126 -12.40 -26.37 9.05
C ASN A 126 -11.90 -24.94 9.33
N ILE A 127 -12.79 -23.93 9.26
CA ILE A 127 -12.50 -22.57 9.73
C ILE A 127 -13.17 -22.34 11.08
N LYS A 128 -12.35 -22.18 12.13
CA LYS A 128 -12.79 -21.66 13.43
C LYS A 128 -12.65 -20.15 13.47
N ILE A 129 -13.78 -19.44 13.52
CA ILE A 129 -13.78 -17.98 13.62
C ILE A 129 -13.72 -17.54 15.08
N ILE A 130 -12.68 -16.77 15.44
CA ILE A 130 -12.57 -16.09 16.73
C ILE A 130 -12.67 -14.58 16.47
N ASN A 131 -13.89 -14.06 16.56
CA ASN A 131 -14.19 -12.64 16.41
C ASN A 131 -14.24 -11.90 17.75
N SER A 132 -14.30 -10.57 17.70
CA SER A 132 -14.35 -9.69 18.88
C SER A 132 -13.24 -10.01 19.90
N ALA A 133 -12.05 -10.36 19.42
CA ALA A 133 -10.91 -10.75 20.25
C ALA A 133 -9.71 -9.84 19.97
N LYS A 134 -9.12 -9.28 21.02
CA LYS A 134 -7.97 -8.39 20.92
C LYS A 134 -6.69 -9.18 21.02
N LEU A 135 -5.78 -9.03 20.06
CA LEU A 135 -4.40 -9.52 20.18
C LEU A 135 -3.67 -8.69 21.25
N LYS A 136 -3.08 -9.36 22.25
CA LYS A 136 -2.42 -8.73 23.40
C LYS A 136 -0.91 -8.82 23.34
N SER A 137 -0.41 -10.03 23.10
CA SER A 137 1.02 -10.32 23.06
C SER A 137 1.29 -11.51 22.14
N ILE A 138 2.55 -11.68 21.77
CA ILE A 138 3.06 -12.82 21.02
C ILE A 138 4.20 -13.42 21.80
N LYS A 139 4.23 -14.75 21.91
CA LYS A 139 5.39 -15.47 22.44
C LYS A 139 6.21 -16.02 21.28
N LEU A 140 7.46 -15.59 21.20
CA LEU A 140 8.46 -16.13 20.29
C LEU A 140 9.26 -17.25 20.97
N LYS A 141 9.68 -18.24 20.19
CA LYS A 141 10.63 -19.28 20.59
C LYS A 141 11.56 -19.58 19.42
N ALA A 142 12.86 -19.31 19.60
CA ALA A 142 13.83 -19.24 18.51
C ALA A 142 13.32 -18.26 17.43
N ASN A 143 13.32 -18.64 16.15
CA ASN A 143 12.87 -17.83 15.03
C ASN A 143 11.42 -18.13 14.63
N ASN A 144 10.56 -18.47 15.59
CA ASN A 144 9.17 -18.83 15.32
C ASN A 144 8.22 -18.22 16.34
N ILE A 145 7.01 -17.89 15.89
CA ILE A 145 5.88 -17.64 16.77
C ILE A 145 5.46 -18.97 17.40
N ASP A 146 5.48 -19.02 18.73
CA ASP A 146 5.05 -20.19 19.51
C ASP A 146 3.55 -20.15 19.79
N TYR A 147 3.05 -19.00 20.28
CA TYR A 147 1.61 -18.76 20.47
C TYR A 147 1.27 -17.26 20.52
N LEU A 148 -0.01 -16.97 20.25
CA LEU A 148 -0.61 -15.64 20.46
C LEU A 148 -1.38 -15.62 21.78
N GLU A 149 -1.31 -14.52 22.52
CA GLU A 149 -2.25 -14.23 23.62
C GLU A 149 -3.33 -13.27 23.14
N ILE A 150 -4.58 -13.71 23.27
CA ILE A 150 -5.74 -12.90 22.93
C ILE A 150 -6.59 -12.65 24.17
N GLU A 151 -7.27 -11.51 24.18
CA GLU A 151 -8.30 -11.19 25.17
C GLU A 151 -9.67 -11.25 24.49
N LYS A 152 -10.57 -12.08 25.03
CA LYS A 152 -11.96 -12.20 24.56
C LYS A 152 -12.88 -12.33 25.78
N ASN A 153 -13.91 -11.48 25.85
CA ASN A 153 -14.86 -11.44 26.96
C ASN A 153 -14.20 -11.29 28.36
N GLY A 154 -13.07 -10.58 28.44
CA GLY A 154 -12.31 -10.42 29.68
C GLY A 154 -11.38 -11.60 30.03
N GLU A 155 -11.38 -12.67 29.24
CA GLU A 155 -10.51 -13.83 29.45
C GLU A 155 -9.31 -13.80 28.50
N ILE A 156 -8.15 -14.20 29.02
CA ILE A 156 -6.93 -14.37 28.23
C ILE A 156 -6.84 -15.82 27.75
N GLN A 157 -6.64 -16.00 26.44
CA GLN A 157 -6.52 -17.32 25.81
C GLN A 157 -5.23 -17.39 24.99
N LYS A 158 -4.57 -18.55 25.00
CA LYS A 158 -3.39 -18.83 24.17
C LYS A 158 -3.80 -19.60 22.92
N LEU A 159 -3.41 -19.11 21.75
CA LEU A 159 -3.69 -19.74 20.46
C LEU A 159 -2.38 -20.15 19.77
N LYS A 160 -2.32 -21.40 19.31
CA LYS A 160 -1.13 -21.98 18.68
C LYS A 160 -1.45 -22.57 17.30
N ALA A 161 -0.54 -22.35 16.36
CA ALA A 161 -0.58 -22.90 15.01
C ALA A 161 0.81 -23.33 14.55
N LYS A 162 0.90 -24.05 13.43
CA LYS A 162 2.18 -24.30 12.75
C LYS A 162 2.67 -23.03 12.06
N PHE A 163 1.77 -22.35 11.34
CA PHE A 163 2.02 -21.11 10.62
C PHE A 163 1.05 -19.99 11.03
N TYR A 164 1.48 -18.77 10.76
CA TYR A 164 0.76 -17.55 11.03
C TYR A 164 0.74 -16.68 9.76
N LEU A 165 -0.38 -16.00 9.52
CA LEU A 165 -0.51 -15.07 8.41
C LEU A 165 -1.11 -13.76 8.90
N ASP A 166 -0.35 -12.67 8.76
CA ASP A 166 -0.80 -11.32 9.03
C ASP A 166 -1.48 -10.73 7.78
N ALA A 167 -2.78 -10.52 7.90
CA ALA A 167 -3.64 -9.83 6.95
C ALA A 167 -4.35 -8.64 7.63
N SER A 168 -3.77 -8.06 8.66
CA SER A 168 -4.23 -6.80 9.25
C SER A 168 -3.80 -5.61 8.39
N GLN A 169 -4.56 -4.51 8.45
CA GLN A 169 -4.29 -3.38 7.56
C GLN A 169 -2.90 -2.78 7.76
N ASP A 170 -2.36 -2.83 8.98
CA ASP A 170 -1.12 -2.18 9.38
C ASP A 170 -0.02 -3.18 9.79
N GLY A 171 -0.22 -4.47 9.52
CA GLY A 171 0.71 -5.55 9.89
C GLY A 171 0.94 -5.66 11.40
N ASP A 172 -0.12 -5.56 12.20
CA ASP A 172 -0.06 -5.50 13.65
C ASP A 172 0.47 -6.80 14.29
N LEU A 173 0.22 -7.98 13.69
CA LEU A 173 0.80 -9.24 14.17
C LEU A 173 2.31 -9.26 13.88
N ALA A 174 2.72 -8.88 12.67
CA ALA A 174 4.12 -8.84 12.28
C ALA A 174 4.92 -7.82 13.10
N ALA A 175 4.35 -6.64 13.37
CA ALA A 175 4.96 -5.64 14.25
C ALA A 175 5.15 -6.20 15.68
N LEU A 176 4.13 -6.87 16.23
CA LEU A 176 4.23 -7.50 17.55
C LEU A 176 5.19 -8.70 17.57
N ALA A 177 5.43 -9.34 16.42
CA ALA A 177 6.38 -10.43 16.26
C ALA A 177 7.82 -9.93 16.06
N GLY A 178 8.02 -8.60 16.06
CA GLY A 178 9.34 -7.98 16.00
C GLY A 178 9.94 -7.87 14.60
N GLU A 179 9.16 -8.10 13.54
CA GLU A 179 9.61 -7.90 12.15
C GLU A 179 10.02 -6.44 11.90
N ASP A 180 11.03 -6.24 11.06
CA ASP A 180 11.48 -4.90 10.69
C ASP A 180 10.55 -4.29 9.64
N TYR A 181 10.32 -2.99 9.76
CA TYR A 181 9.52 -2.23 8.82
C TYR A 181 9.97 -0.77 8.79
N PHE A 182 9.63 -0.07 7.71
CA PHE A 182 9.63 1.38 7.67
C PHE A 182 8.19 1.90 7.56
N VAL A 183 7.99 3.20 7.79
CA VAL A 183 6.65 3.82 7.78
C VAL A 183 6.56 4.84 6.66
N GLY A 184 5.46 4.79 5.90
CA GLY A 184 5.19 5.73 4.83
C GLY A 184 6.28 5.71 3.76
N THR A 185 6.79 6.88 3.44
CA THR A 185 7.81 7.11 2.39
C THR A 185 9.22 7.29 2.94
N ALA A 186 9.50 6.72 4.13
CA ALA A 186 10.82 6.78 4.73
C ALA A 186 11.92 6.16 3.83
N ASP A 187 11.60 5.16 3.02
CA ASP A 187 12.52 4.53 2.06
C ASP A 187 12.98 5.46 0.92
N ILE A 188 12.21 6.52 0.63
CA ILE A 188 12.63 7.60 -0.26
C ILE A 188 13.03 8.85 0.53
N ASN A 189 13.51 8.66 1.76
CA ASN A 189 13.93 9.72 2.67
C ASN A 189 12.89 10.84 2.86
N LEU A 190 11.62 10.46 3.04
CA LEU A 190 10.57 11.35 3.51
C LEU A 190 10.01 10.78 4.81
N ALA A 191 10.73 11.05 5.90
CA ALA A 191 10.26 10.68 7.23
C ALA A 191 8.92 11.37 7.53
N ASN A 192 8.04 10.67 8.24
CA ASN A 192 6.74 11.18 8.66
C ASN A 192 5.83 11.64 7.52
N SER A 193 5.99 11.07 6.33
CA SER A 193 5.13 11.35 5.16
C SER A 193 4.49 10.07 4.63
N TRP A 194 3.18 10.13 4.42
CA TRP A 194 2.37 9.02 3.93
C TRP A 194 1.12 9.54 3.19
N MET A 195 0.53 8.71 2.35
CA MET A 195 -0.73 9.04 1.68
C MET A 195 -1.85 9.37 2.68
N ALA A 196 -2.64 10.39 2.37
CA ALA A 196 -3.76 10.83 3.18
C ALA A 196 -4.77 9.71 3.45
N SER A 197 -5.23 9.66 4.69
CA SER A 197 -6.38 8.85 5.06
C SER A 197 -7.64 9.42 4.39
N THR A 198 -8.66 8.58 4.19
CA THR A 198 -9.94 9.04 3.65
C THR A 198 -11.09 8.64 4.55
N GLN A 199 -11.92 9.61 4.90
CA GLN A 199 -13.25 9.34 5.46
C GLN A 199 -14.21 9.20 4.29
N ILE A 200 -14.72 7.99 4.06
CA ILE A 200 -15.84 7.81 3.12
C ILE A 200 -17.05 8.55 3.71
N LEU A 201 -17.66 9.41 2.90
CA LEU A 201 -18.89 10.10 3.26
C LEU A 201 -20.09 9.24 2.87
N LYS A 202 -21.16 9.34 3.66
CA LYS A 202 -22.39 8.59 3.41
C LYS A 202 -23.60 9.52 3.47
N PHE A 203 -24.43 9.48 2.45
CA PHE A 203 -25.65 10.28 2.36
C PHE A 203 -26.87 9.41 2.01
N SER A 204 -28.05 9.79 2.47
CA SER A 204 -29.35 9.24 2.03
C SER A 204 -30.16 10.32 1.31
N GLY A 205 -31.32 9.98 0.74
CA GLY A 205 -32.19 10.95 0.05
C GLY A 205 -31.61 11.52 -1.24
N VAL A 206 -30.70 10.79 -1.90
CA VAL A 206 -30.07 11.25 -3.16
C VAL A 206 -30.86 10.77 -4.39
N GLU A 207 -30.77 11.54 -5.48
CA GLU A 207 -31.49 11.30 -6.74
C GLU A 207 -30.48 11.13 -7.91
N PRO A 208 -29.91 9.92 -8.11
CA PRO A 208 -28.81 9.71 -9.06
C PRO A 208 -29.18 10.03 -10.51
N ALA A 209 -30.46 9.90 -10.87
CA ALA A 209 -30.98 10.24 -12.19
C ALA A 209 -30.75 11.72 -12.55
N GLN A 210 -30.85 12.63 -11.57
CA GLN A 210 -30.58 14.05 -11.77
C GLN A 210 -29.09 14.30 -11.98
N LEU A 211 -28.22 13.64 -11.21
CA LEU A 211 -26.77 13.74 -11.39
C LEU A 211 -26.37 13.22 -12.78
N LYS A 212 -26.89 12.06 -13.19
CA LYS A 212 -26.65 11.48 -14.52
C LYS A 212 -27.03 12.45 -15.64
N LYS A 213 -28.19 13.11 -15.53
CA LYS A 213 -28.64 14.13 -16.51
C LYS A 213 -27.69 15.34 -16.53
N ALA A 214 -27.25 15.81 -15.36
CA ALA A 214 -26.33 16.95 -15.26
C ALA A 214 -24.93 16.63 -15.84
N VAL A 215 -24.40 15.44 -15.57
CA VAL A 215 -23.13 14.95 -16.15
C VAL A 215 -23.26 14.85 -17.67
N LYS A 216 -24.32 14.23 -18.19
CA LYS A 216 -24.55 14.13 -19.66
C LYS A 216 -24.65 15.50 -20.35
N LYS A 217 -25.13 16.53 -19.64
CA LYS A 217 -25.21 17.91 -20.13
C LYS A 217 -23.90 18.70 -19.98
N GLY A 218 -22.83 18.08 -19.49
CA GLY A 218 -21.53 18.75 -19.31
C GLY A 218 -21.47 19.73 -18.14
N LYS A 219 -22.42 19.69 -17.19
CA LYS A 219 -22.40 20.58 -16.00
C LYS A 219 -21.11 20.41 -15.18
N TYR A 220 -20.58 19.19 -15.14
CA TYR A 220 -19.36 18.85 -14.42
C TYR A 220 -18.30 18.37 -15.42
N GLN A 221 -17.22 19.15 -15.56
CA GLN A 221 -16.15 18.83 -16.51
C GLN A 221 -15.34 17.61 -16.06
N ASN A 222 -14.98 16.74 -17.02
CA ASN A 222 -14.24 15.49 -16.80
C ASN A 222 -14.88 14.61 -15.71
N SER A 223 -16.22 14.59 -15.68
CA SER A 223 -17.01 13.73 -14.81
C SER A 223 -17.77 12.69 -15.64
N TYR A 224 -17.92 11.51 -15.06
CA TYR A 224 -18.55 10.38 -15.72
C TYR A 224 -19.58 9.75 -14.78
N PHE A 225 -20.63 9.17 -15.38
CA PHE A 225 -21.67 8.44 -14.67
C PHE A 225 -21.98 7.18 -15.45
N LYS A 226 -21.85 6.02 -14.80
CA LYS A 226 -22.16 4.71 -15.40
C LYS A 226 -22.91 3.87 -14.39
N ASN A 227 -24.04 3.30 -14.80
CA ASN A 227 -24.87 2.42 -13.98
C ASN A 227 -25.23 3.03 -12.61
N ASP A 228 -24.57 2.56 -11.56
CA ASP A 228 -24.75 2.85 -10.14
C ASP A 228 -23.60 3.66 -9.54
N HIS A 229 -22.69 4.20 -10.35
CA HIS A 229 -21.54 4.96 -9.87
C HIS A 229 -21.21 6.16 -10.76
N ALA A 230 -20.53 7.12 -10.15
CA ALA A 230 -20.03 8.31 -10.82
C ALA A 230 -18.62 8.62 -10.32
N TRP A 231 -17.76 9.13 -11.20
CA TRP A 231 -16.39 9.48 -10.85
C TRP A 231 -15.94 10.73 -11.61
N GLY A 232 -14.80 11.28 -11.22
CA GLY A 232 -14.31 12.55 -11.73
C GLY A 232 -14.64 13.67 -10.75
N PHE A 233 -15.19 14.79 -11.21
CA PHE A 233 -15.56 15.93 -10.35
C PHE A 233 -14.36 16.64 -9.68
N SER A 234 -13.17 16.57 -10.28
CA SER A 234 -11.97 17.18 -9.68
C SER A 234 -12.11 18.68 -9.46
N LYS A 235 -12.70 19.42 -10.42
CA LYS A 235 -12.96 20.86 -10.26
C LYS A 235 -13.99 21.13 -9.17
N PHE A 236 -15.08 20.37 -9.14
CA PHE A 236 -16.14 20.51 -8.13
C PHE A 236 -15.60 20.29 -6.72
N GLY A 237 -14.85 19.20 -6.48
CA GLY A 237 -14.22 18.95 -5.18
C GLY A 237 -13.27 20.07 -4.77
N LYS A 238 -12.40 20.52 -5.70
CA LYS A 238 -11.45 21.63 -5.45
C LYS A 238 -12.12 22.98 -5.19
N SER A 239 -13.36 23.20 -5.64
CA SER A 239 -14.09 24.45 -5.38
C SER A 239 -14.63 24.53 -3.95
N TYR A 240 -14.73 23.40 -3.23
CA TYR A 240 -15.09 23.40 -1.83
C TYR A 240 -13.95 23.93 -0.97
N GLN A 241 -14.24 24.90 -0.10
CA GLN A 241 -13.29 25.45 0.87
C GLN A 241 -13.49 24.78 2.22
N PRO A 242 -12.54 23.95 2.67
CA PRO A 242 -12.68 23.22 3.93
C PRO A 242 -12.57 24.17 5.13
N GLN A 243 -13.31 23.88 6.20
CA GLN A 243 -13.20 24.65 7.45
C GLN A 243 -11.94 24.28 8.23
N ASN A 244 -11.45 23.04 8.04
CA ASN A 244 -10.19 22.57 8.60
C ASN A 244 -9.12 22.44 7.50
N LYS A 245 -7.99 23.14 7.67
CA LYS A 245 -6.85 23.12 6.72
C LYS A 245 -6.22 21.74 6.49
N ASN A 246 -6.37 20.81 7.44
CA ASN A 246 -5.88 19.44 7.30
C ASN A 246 -6.82 18.55 6.48
N LEU A 247 -7.95 19.08 6.00
CA LEU A 247 -8.94 18.35 5.23
C LEU A 247 -9.01 18.89 3.80
N ARG A 248 -9.29 18.01 2.84
CA ARG A 248 -9.55 18.44 1.46
C ARG A 248 -10.56 17.54 0.79
N LEU A 249 -11.52 18.15 0.08
CA LEU A 249 -12.42 17.44 -0.80
C LEU A 249 -11.76 17.27 -2.18
N ARG A 250 -11.42 16.04 -2.55
CA ARG A 250 -10.91 15.72 -3.90
C ARG A 250 -12.05 15.46 -4.88
N GLY A 251 -11.71 15.11 -6.13
CA GLY A 251 -12.69 14.60 -7.09
C GLY A 251 -13.48 13.42 -6.51
N LEU A 252 -14.79 13.44 -6.71
CA LEU A 252 -15.74 12.53 -6.10
C LEU A 252 -15.75 11.19 -6.83
N ASN A 253 -15.55 10.09 -6.08
CA ASN A 253 -15.95 8.76 -6.52
C ASN A 253 -17.19 8.36 -5.73
N ILE A 254 -18.33 8.29 -6.40
CA ILE A 254 -19.66 8.10 -5.81
C ILE A 254 -20.21 6.73 -6.21
N VAL A 255 -20.73 5.98 -5.25
CA VAL A 255 -21.49 4.75 -5.49
C VAL A 255 -22.88 4.89 -4.90
N PHE A 256 -23.89 4.62 -5.71
CA PHE A 256 -25.31 4.74 -5.39
C PHE A 256 -25.91 3.37 -5.09
N ILE A 257 -26.50 3.22 -3.89
CA ILE A 257 -27.10 1.96 -3.45
C ILE A 257 -28.61 2.19 -3.23
N PRO A 258 -29.50 1.41 -3.89
CA PRO A 258 -30.94 1.56 -3.70
C PRO A 258 -31.37 1.11 -2.29
N LYS A 259 -32.25 1.88 -1.65
CA LYS A 259 -32.79 1.60 -0.32
C LYS A 259 -34.21 2.17 -0.18
N ALA A 260 -35.20 1.29 -0.05
CA ALA A 260 -36.60 1.63 0.28
C ALA A 260 -37.23 2.76 -0.58
N GLY A 261 -37.01 2.73 -1.90
CA GLY A 261 -37.54 3.74 -2.83
C GLY A 261 -36.65 4.99 -2.99
N GLU A 262 -35.57 5.10 -2.22
CA GLU A 262 -34.54 6.14 -2.34
C GLU A 262 -33.17 5.52 -2.66
N TYR A 263 -32.13 6.37 -2.74
CA TYR A 263 -30.74 5.93 -2.86
C TYR A 263 -29.91 6.44 -1.68
N GLU A 264 -28.96 5.62 -1.25
CA GLU A 264 -27.79 6.05 -0.48
C GLU A 264 -26.62 6.34 -1.43
N ALA A 265 -25.77 7.32 -1.11
CA ALA A 265 -24.50 7.56 -1.77
C ALA A 265 -23.33 7.34 -0.81
N TYR A 266 -22.37 6.51 -1.21
CA TYR A 266 -21.05 6.40 -0.58
C TYR A 266 -20.05 7.18 -1.43
N ILE A 267 -19.32 8.12 -0.83
CA ILE A 267 -18.46 9.06 -1.56
C ILE A 267 -17.04 9.02 -1.00
N ASN A 268 -16.12 8.49 -1.81
CA ASN A 268 -14.69 8.49 -1.53
C ASN A 268 -14.09 9.81 -2.02
N ALA A 269 -13.98 10.80 -1.13
CA ALA A 269 -13.50 12.14 -1.49
C ALA A 269 -12.90 12.99 -0.37
N LEU A 270 -13.21 12.74 0.91
CA LEU A 270 -12.69 13.58 2.00
C LEU A 270 -11.32 13.06 2.45
N LEU A 271 -10.26 13.75 2.04
CA LEU A 271 -8.88 13.47 2.44
C LEU A 271 -8.58 14.10 3.80
N LEU A 272 -7.88 13.35 4.66
CA LEU A 272 -7.41 13.78 5.97
C LEU A 272 -5.88 13.69 5.96
N PHE A 273 -5.21 14.85 5.99
CA PHE A 273 -3.76 14.98 6.06
C PHE A 273 -3.26 14.94 7.51
N ASN A 274 -1.97 14.69 7.70
CA ASN A 274 -1.30 14.71 9.01
C ASN A 274 -1.94 13.75 10.04
N VAL A 275 -2.52 12.65 9.58
CA VAL A 275 -3.07 11.58 10.42
C VAL A 275 -2.03 10.48 10.56
N ASP A 276 -1.42 10.35 11.74
CA ASP A 276 -0.53 9.22 12.02
C ASP A 276 -1.35 7.92 11.94
N PRO A 277 -1.03 7.02 10.98
CA PRO A 277 -1.83 5.83 10.73
C PRO A 277 -1.69 4.77 11.83
N LEU A 278 -0.72 4.91 12.74
CA LEU A 278 -0.43 3.95 13.82
C LEU A 278 -0.84 4.50 15.20
N ALA A 279 -1.11 5.80 15.33
CA ALA A 279 -1.56 6.41 16.57
C ALA A 279 -3.09 6.46 16.69
N ALA A 280 -3.64 5.65 17.60
CA ALA A 280 -5.09 5.59 17.86
C ALA A 280 -5.70 6.97 18.21
N LYS A 281 -4.98 7.80 18.95
CA LYS A 281 -5.40 9.17 19.30
C LYS A 281 -5.50 10.07 18.06
N SER A 282 -4.47 10.04 17.19
CA SER A 282 -4.47 10.80 15.93
C SER A 282 -5.65 10.42 15.05
N ILE A 283 -5.91 9.11 14.89
CA ILE A 283 -7.06 8.61 14.12
C ILE A 283 -8.40 9.06 14.72
N ALA A 284 -8.55 9.02 16.05
CA ALA A 284 -9.78 9.41 16.73
C ALA A 284 -10.08 10.91 16.56
N GLU A 285 -9.05 11.76 16.70
CA GLU A 285 -9.14 13.20 16.48
C GLU A 285 -9.48 13.52 15.02
N ALA A 286 -8.80 12.90 14.07
CA ALA A 286 -9.04 13.07 12.65
C ALA A 286 -10.49 12.70 12.26
N LYS A 287 -11.04 11.61 12.81
CA LYS A 287 -12.44 11.21 12.59
C LYS A 287 -13.44 12.20 13.18
N LYS A 288 -13.13 12.80 14.35
CA LYS A 288 -13.97 13.82 14.96
C LYS A 288 -14.06 15.07 14.08
N GLU A 289 -12.93 15.52 13.53
CA GLU A 289 -12.90 16.67 12.63
C GLU A 289 -13.56 16.36 11.29
N ALA A 290 -13.33 15.18 10.71
CA ALA A 290 -14.01 14.76 9.49
C ALA A 290 -15.53 14.68 9.64
N LYS A 291 -16.04 14.31 10.83
CA LYS A 291 -17.48 14.33 11.12
C LYS A 291 -18.05 15.75 11.08
N LYS A 292 -17.36 16.74 11.65
CA LYS A 292 -17.79 18.15 11.58
C LYS A 292 -17.75 18.66 10.14
N GLU A 293 -16.66 18.36 9.42
CA GLU A 293 -16.50 18.76 8.03
C GLU A 293 -17.58 18.17 7.11
N ALA A 294 -18.04 16.95 7.40
CA ALA A 294 -19.09 16.29 6.63
C ALA A 294 -20.44 17.05 6.66
N GLU A 295 -20.75 17.81 7.72
CA GLU A 295 -21.95 18.66 7.80
C GLU A 295 -21.84 19.85 6.84
N PHE A 296 -20.67 20.52 6.78
CA PHE A 296 -20.44 21.60 5.82
C PHE A 296 -20.42 21.09 4.36
N ILE A 297 -19.88 19.89 4.15
CA ILE A 297 -19.93 19.22 2.84
C ILE A 297 -21.37 18.88 2.44
N LEU A 298 -22.23 18.50 3.39
CA LEU A 298 -23.65 18.27 3.14
C LEU A 298 -24.31 19.53 2.57
N GLU A 299 -24.15 20.68 3.24
CA GLU A 299 -24.70 21.97 2.80
C GLU A 299 -24.17 22.33 1.40
N TYR A 300 -22.87 22.17 1.18
CA TYR A 300 -22.26 22.39 -0.13
C TYR A 300 -22.86 21.49 -1.22
N PHE A 301 -23.08 20.20 -0.93
CA PHE A 301 -23.68 19.26 -1.89
C PHE A 301 -25.15 19.56 -2.15
N GLN A 302 -25.93 19.90 -1.13
CA GLN A 302 -27.34 20.27 -1.29
C GLN A 302 -27.50 21.49 -2.19
N ALA A 303 -26.59 22.47 -2.08
CA ALA A 303 -26.60 23.67 -2.90
C ALA A 303 -26.06 23.45 -4.33
N ASN A 304 -25.01 22.62 -4.49
CA ASN A 304 -24.20 22.64 -5.73
C ASN A 304 -24.18 21.32 -6.52
N LEU A 305 -24.49 20.17 -5.90
CA LEU A 305 -24.45 18.86 -6.54
C LEU A 305 -25.84 18.41 -7.00
N ALA A 306 -26.00 18.21 -8.31
CA ALA A 306 -27.28 17.78 -8.88
C ALA A 306 -27.72 16.44 -8.27
N GLY A 307 -28.99 16.35 -7.86
CA GLY A 307 -29.54 15.17 -7.18
C GLY A 307 -29.23 15.06 -5.68
N PHE A 308 -28.57 16.04 -5.07
CA PHE A 308 -28.26 16.04 -3.62
C PHE A 308 -29.08 17.07 -2.82
N LYS A 309 -30.04 17.78 -3.43
CA LYS A 309 -30.84 18.81 -2.74
C LYS A 309 -31.57 18.29 -1.49
N LYS A 310 -32.03 17.03 -1.51
CA LYS A 310 -32.71 16.36 -0.39
C LYS A 310 -31.78 15.47 0.44
N ALA A 311 -30.49 15.49 0.15
CA ALA A 311 -29.53 14.60 0.78
C ALA A 311 -29.52 14.83 2.29
N LYS A 312 -29.30 13.76 3.06
CA LYS A 312 -29.06 13.82 4.50
C LYS A 312 -27.77 13.11 4.83
N LEU A 313 -26.97 13.67 5.74
CA LEU A 313 -25.76 13.01 6.21
C LEU A 313 -26.14 11.79 7.06
N GLU A 314 -25.61 10.63 6.69
CA GLU A 314 -25.78 9.38 7.42
C GLU A 314 -24.62 9.17 8.38
N LYS A 315 -24.75 8.19 9.29
CA LYS A 315 -23.63 7.76 10.12
C LYS A 315 -22.43 7.37 9.25
N LEU A 316 -21.32 8.07 9.45
CA LEU A 316 -20.07 7.81 8.75
C LEU A 316 -19.52 6.41 9.09
N PRO A 317 -18.83 5.76 8.13
CA PRO A 317 -18.09 4.52 8.36
C PRO A 317 -17.20 4.59 9.59
N THR A 318 -17.10 3.48 10.32
CA THR A 318 -16.44 3.42 11.63
C THR A 318 -14.93 3.43 11.54
N GLU A 319 -14.36 3.22 10.36
CA GLU A 319 -12.92 3.26 10.11
C GLU A 319 -12.58 4.22 8.96
N LEU A 320 -11.34 4.69 8.95
CA LEU A 320 -10.79 5.45 7.84
C LEU A 320 -10.26 4.48 6.79
N TYR A 321 -10.41 4.83 5.51
CA TYR A 321 -9.63 4.19 4.46
C TYR A 321 -8.20 4.72 4.51
N ARG A 322 -7.30 3.90 5.03
CA ARG A 322 -5.85 4.15 5.05
C ARG A 322 -5.20 3.42 3.89
N ARG A 323 -4.39 4.13 3.10
CA ARG A 323 -3.67 3.56 1.94
C ARG A 323 -2.28 3.10 2.30
N GLU A 324 -1.69 3.69 3.32
CA GLU A 324 -0.30 3.48 3.70
C GLU A 324 -0.13 3.50 5.23
N SER A 325 0.88 2.77 5.71
CA SER A 325 1.35 2.76 7.10
C SER A 325 2.72 2.10 7.18
N ARG A 326 2.82 0.85 7.65
CA ARG A 326 4.06 0.06 7.71
C ARG A 326 4.30 -0.65 6.37
N HIS A 327 5.55 -0.69 5.96
CA HIS A 327 6.06 -1.54 4.87
C HIS A 327 7.10 -2.47 5.48
N PHE A 328 6.76 -3.76 5.58
CA PHE A 328 7.63 -4.74 6.22
C PHE A 328 8.78 -5.15 5.32
N LEU A 329 9.92 -5.41 5.94
CA LEU A 329 11.11 -5.92 5.30
C LEU A 329 11.02 -7.46 5.22
N THR A 330 10.51 -7.97 4.09
CA THR A 330 10.33 -9.41 3.83
C THR A 330 11.48 -9.97 3.00
N GLU A 331 11.53 -11.29 2.78
CA GLU A 331 12.58 -11.97 1.99
C GLU A 331 12.81 -11.35 0.59
N TYR A 332 11.84 -10.59 0.06
CA TYR A 332 12.09 -9.69 -1.06
C TYR A 332 11.31 -8.39 -0.96
N GLN A 333 12.00 -7.26 -1.09
CA GLN A 333 11.33 -5.96 -1.26
C GLN A 333 11.00 -5.74 -2.73
N LEU A 334 9.72 -5.76 -3.12
CA LEU A 334 9.29 -5.40 -4.47
C LEU A 334 9.61 -3.91 -4.73
N LYS A 335 10.43 -3.65 -5.74
CA LYS A 335 10.98 -2.31 -6.00
C LYS A 335 10.23 -1.59 -7.12
N THR A 336 10.35 -0.27 -7.17
CA THR A 336 9.76 0.53 -8.26
C THR A 336 10.36 0.16 -9.62
N GLU A 337 11.63 -0.22 -9.61
CA GLU A 337 12.43 -0.71 -10.72
C GLU A 337 11.84 -2.00 -11.31
N ASP A 338 11.37 -2.94 -10.48
CA ASP A 338 10.73 -4.17 -10.94
C ASP A 338 9.46 -3.86 -11.75
N LEU A 339 8.67 -2.89 -11.28
CA LEU A 339 7.46 -2.42 -11.97
C LEU A 339 7.81 -1.67 -13.25
N PHE A 340 8.86 -0.85 -13.25
CA PHE A 340 9.31 -0.10 -14.43
C PHE A 340 9.85 -1.01 -15.54
N ARG A 341 10.48 -2.12 -15.15
CA ARG A 341 10.92 -3.21 -16.03
C ARG A 341 9.80 -4.15 -16.45
N GLN A 342 8.66 -4.10 -15.77
CA GLN A 342 7.54 -5.03 -15.96
C GLN A 342 7.98 -6.49 -15.74
N LYS A 343 8.68 -6.72 -14.63
CA LYS A 343 9.38 -7.98 -14.35
C LYS A 343 8.42 -9.14 -14.03
N ILE A 344 8.69 -10.29 -14.63
CA ILE A 344 8.11 -11.59 -14.29
C ILE A 344 9.14 -12.39 -13.48
N PHE A 345 8.82 -12.69 -12.22
CA PHE A 345 9.68 -13.49 -11.33
C PHE A 345 9.43 -14.99 -11.53
N ASN A 346 10.47 -15.80 -11.30
CA ASN A 346 10.34 -17.27 -11.36
C ASN A 346 9.38 -17.81 -10.30
N ASP A 347 9.30 -17.15 -9.14
CA ASP A 347 8.38 -17.45 -8.05
C ASP A 347 7.16 -16.51 -8.04
N ALA A 348 6.76 -15.99 -9.21
CA ALA A 348 5.60 -15.12 -9.35
C ALA A 348 4.30 -15.83 -8.93
N ILE A 349 3.55 -15.17 -8.05
CA ILE A 349 2.28 -15.68 -7.51
C ILE A 349 1.08 -14.79 -7.79
N SER A 350 1.26 -13.62 -8.42
CA SER A 350 0.18 -12.74 -8.83
C SER A 350 0.65 -11.81 -9.93
N LEU A 351 -0.29 -11.29 -10.72
CA LEU A 351 -0.06 -10.18 -11.65
C LEU A 351 -0.84 -8.94 -11.21
N ALA A 352 -0.25 -7.79 -11.49
CA ALA A 352 -0.83 -6.48 -11.26
C ALA A 352 -0.55 -5.58 -12.47
N SER A 353 -1.40 -4.58 -12.68
CA SER A 353 -1.31 -3.63 -13.80
C SER A 353 -1.82 -2.24 -13.43
N TYR A 354 -2.04 -1.97 -12.13
CA TYR A 354 -2.52 -0.67 -11.69
C TYR A 354 -1.41 0.37 -11.86
N PRO A 355 -1.71 1.61 -12.28
CA PRO A 355 -0.71 2.68 -12.28
C PRO A 355 -0.12 2.89 -10.88
N LEU A 356 1.12 3.37 -10.80
CA LEU A 356 1.72 3.79 -9.53
C LEU A 356 1.14 5.14 -9.14
N ASP A 357 -0.12 5.14 -8.71
CA ASP A 357 -0.90 6.31 -8.30
C ASP A 357 -0.67 6.63 -6.83
N TYR A 358 0.34 7.46 -6.59
CA TYR A 358 0.65 7.95 -5.26
C TYR A 358 -0.30 9.09 -4.90
N GLN A 359 -1.18 8.82 -3.94
CA GLN A 359 -2.20 9.76 -3.53
C GLN A 359 -1.60 10.89 -2.69
N ALA A 360 -2.32 12.01 -2.61
CA ALA A 360 -1.88 13.17 -1.88
C ALA A 360 -1.47 12.87 -0.43
N ALA A 361 -0.35 13.42 0.00
CA ALA A 361 0.15 13.36 1.37
C ALA A 361 -0.10 14.67 2.15
N ASP A 362 -0.31 15.78 1.44
CA ASP A 362 -0.51 17.13 2.00
C ASP A 362 -1.48 17.97 1.13
N SER A 363 -1.94 19.11 1.63
CA SER A 363 -2.74 20.10 0.90
C SER A 363 -2.03 20.62 -0.35
N ASP A 364 -0.71 20.83 -0.25
CA ASP A 364 0.12 21.35 -1.35
C ASP A 364 0.70 20.24 -2.23
N TYR A 365 0.50 18.99 -1.82
CA TYR A 365 0.94 17.81 -2.55
C TYR A 365 -0.26 17.03 -3.11
N PRO A 366 -0.71 17.30 -4.34
CA PRO A 366 -1.96 16.74 -4.88
C PRO A 366 -1.91 15.23 -5.19
N GLY A 367 -0.76 14.58 -5.03
CA GLY A 367 -0.49 13.24 -5.54
C GLY A 367 -0.04 13.26 -6.99
N PHE A 368 0.43 12.12 -7.49
CA PHE A 368 1.00 11.97 -8.82
C PHE A 368 0.93 10.51 -9.28
N VAL A 369 0.94 10.30 -10.59
CA VAL A 369 1.20 8.98 -11.16
C VAL A 369 2.66 8.92 -11.57
N LEU A 370 3.40 8.01 -10.95
CA LEU A 370 4.83 7.84 -11.23
C LEU A 370 5.02 7.31 -12.66
N PHE A 371 4.34 6.21 -12.99
CA PHE A 371 4.17 5.65 -14.34
C PHE A 371 3.06 4.60 -14.32
N ASN A 372 2.72 4.05 -15.49
CA ASN A 372 1.63 3.11 -15.71
C ASN A 372 2.15 1.84 -16.40
N PRO A 373 2.42 0.74 -15.67
CA PRO A 373 2.83 -0.52 -16.27
C PRO A 373 1.66 -1.20 -17.00
N GLU A 374 1.94 -1.96 -18.05
CA GLU A 374 0.98 -2.88 -18.67
C GLU A 374 0.76 -4.11 -17.78
N TYR A 375 1.82 -4.61 -17.15
CA TYR A 375 1.77 -5.63 -16.11
C TYR A 375 3.09 -5.67 -15.32
N TYR A 376 3.07 -6.33 -14.18
CA TYR A 376 4.23 -6.83 -13.45
C TYR A 376 3.78 -7.96 -12.53
N SER A 377 4.72 -8.77 -12.04
CA SER A 377 4.40 -9.85 -11.12
C SER A 377 4.83 -9.57 -9.69
N ILE A 378 4.17 -10.21 -8.74
CA ILE A 378 4.55 -10.21 -7.32
C ILE A 378 5.16 -11.58 -6.98
N PRO A 379 6.41 -11.64 -6.49
CA PRO A 379 7.05 -12.89 -6.09
C PRO A 379 6.57 -13.36 -4.71
N LEU A 380 6.60 -14.68 -4.45
CA LEU A 380 6.19 -15.25 -3.17
C LEU A 380 7.05 -14.74 -2.01
N ARG A 381 8.36 -14.53 -2.24
CA ARG A 381 9.30 -14.01 -1.22
C ARG A 381 8.91 -12.60 -0.72
N ALA A 382 8.13 -11.84 -1.49
CA ALA A 382 7.63 -10.55 -1.00
C ALA A 382 6.69 -10.67 0.20
N LEU A 383 6.15 -11.87 0.47
CA LEU A 383 5.19 -12.15 1.53
C LEU A 383 5.81 -12.86 2.74
N ILE A 384 7.08 -13.31 2.67
CA ILE A 384 7.70 -14.15 3.70
C ILE A 384 8.43 -13.26 4.72
N ALA A 385 8.06 -13.37 5.99
CA ALA A 385 8.71 -12.64 7.07
C ALA A 385 10.16 -13.11 7.26
N ARG A 386 11.07 -12.21 7.67
CA ARG A 386 12.51 -12.55 7.76
C ARG A 386 12.92 -13.10 9.12
N LYS A 387 12.36 -12.54 10.21
CA LYS A 387 12.76 -12.94 11.57
C LYS A 387 11.99 -14.14 12.08
N ASN A 388 10.78 -14.35 11.57
CA ASN A 388 9.89 -15.43 11.96
C ASN A 388 9.63 -16.38 10.78
N GLU A 389 10.21 -17.58 10.83
CA GLU A 389 10.18 -18.59 9.76
C GLU A 389 8.77 -19.14 9.47
N ASN A 390 7.85 -18.98 10.42
CA ASN A 390 6.46 -19.43 10.32
C ASN A 390 5.44 -18.29 10.15
N LEU A 391 5.87 -17.10 9.72
CA LEU A 391 5.02 -15.94 9.50
C LEU A 391 5.04 -15.49 8.02
N MET A 392 3.85 -15.20 7.48
CA MET A 392 3.68 -14.48 6.22
C MET A 392 2.90 -13.18 6.42
N ILE A 393 3.18 -12.17 5.60
CA ILE A 393 2.58 -10.83 5.66
C ILE A 393 1.96 -10.51 4.30
N VAL A 394 0.67 -10.23 4.26
CA VAL A 394 -0.07 -9.94 3.01
C VAL A 394 -0.78 -8.59 3.06
N GLY A 395 -1.33 -8.18 1.91
CA GLY A 395 -2.00 -6.89 1.77
C GLY A 395 -1.01 -5.72 1.69
N ARG A 396 -1.50 -4.52 2.02
CA ARG A 396 -0.75 -3.27 1.80
C ARG A 396 0.52 -3.09 2.63
N SER A 397 0.69 -3.89 3.70
CA SER A 397 1.87 -3.81 4.58
C SER A 397 2.98 -4.80 4.19
N SER A 398 2.77 -5.63 3.17
CA SER A 398 3.74 -6.62 2.71
C SER A 398 5.04 -5.97 2.16
N GLY A 399 5.98 -6.78 1.68
CA GLY A 399 7.30 -6.35 1.23
C GLY A 399 7.33 -5.54 -0.05
N TYR A 400 6.82 -4.31 -0.02
CA TYR A 400 6.79 -3.38 -1.13
C TYR A 400 7.53 -2.09 -0.77
N SER A 401 8.33 -1.52 -1.69
CA SER A 401 8.80 -0.14 -1.51
C SER A 401 7.60 0.82 -1.51
N SER A 402 7.70 2.00 -0.89
CA SER A 402 6.54 2.89 -0.72
C SER A 402 5.89 3.27 -2.06
N LEU A 403 6.73 3.52 -3.06
CA LEU A 403 6.30 3.85 -4.42
C LEU A 403 5.73 2.64 -5.18
N ALA A 404 6.30 1.43 -5.00
CA ALA A 404 5.73 0.21 -5.59
C ALA A 404 4.36 -0.13 -4.96
N ALA A 405 4.22 0.09 -3.65
CA ALA A 405 2.98 -0.11 -2.92
C ALA A 405 1.83 0.78 -3.44
N ALA A 406 2.12 1.93 -4.07
CA ALA A 406 1.10 2.76 -4.72
C ALA A 406 0.30 2.00 -5.79
N SER A 407 0.89 0.95 -6.37
CA SER A 407 0.24 0.02 -7.30
C SER A 407 -0.11 -1.32 -6.64
N ALA A 408 0.85 -1.99 -6.00
CA ALA A 408 0.71 -3.39 -5.57
C ALA A 408 -0.35 -3.61 -4.47
N ARG A 409 -0.72 -2.56 -3.72
CA ARG A 409 -1.65 -2.64 -2.58
C ARG A 409 -3.14 -2.77 -2.95
N VAL A 410 -3.50 -2.70 -4.23
CA VAL A 410 -4.92 -2.72 -4.62
C VAL A 410 -5.59 -4.05 -4.28
N LEU A 411 -6.85 -4.01 -3.87
CA LEU A 411 -7.56 -5.16 -3.27
C LEU A 411 -7.56 -6.43 -4.13
N PRO A 412 -7.77 -6.39 -5.47
CA PRO A 412 -7.72 -7.62 -6.27
C PRO A 412 -6.38 -8.35 -6.17
N VAL A 413 -5.29 -7.59 -6.20
CA VAL A 413 -3.92 -8.10 -6.10
C VAL A 413 -3.67 -8.64 -4.69
N GLY A 414 -4.04 -7.89 -3.65
CA GLY A 414 -3.94 -8.32 -2.26
C GLY A 414 -4.68 -9.63 -1.98
N MET A 415 -5.88 -9.82 -2.54
CA MET A 415 -6.63 -11.06 -2.39
C MET A 415 -5.95 -12.23 -3.11
N ASN A 416 -5.36 -12.02 -4.30
CA ASN A 416 -4.59 -13.08 -4.98
C ASN A 416 -3.32 -13.45 -4.21
N THR A 417 -2.56 -12.47 -3.70
CA THR A 417 -1.36 -12.77 -2.90
C THR A 417 -1.71 -13.49 -1.60
N ALA A 418 -2.85 -13.17 -0.99
CA ALA A 418 -3.32 -13.87 0.20
C ALA A 418 -3.75 -15.33 -0.08
N GLN A 419 -4.41 -15.58 -1.22
CA GLN A 419 -4.68 -16.95 -1.67
C GLN A 419 -3.39 -17.72 -1.91
N ALA A 420 -2.41 -17.11 -2.59
CA ALA A 420 -1.11 -17.72 -2.84
C ALA A 420 -0.37 -18.08 -1.55
N ALA A 421 -0.32 -17.16 -0.59
CA ALA A 421 0.34 -17.38 0.70
C ALA A 421 -0.27 -18.57 1.46
N ALA A 422 -1.60 -18.68 1.47
CA ALA A 422 -2.29 -19.80 2.10
C ALA A 422 -1.96 -21.16 1.44
N ILE A 423 -1.86 -21.20 0.11
CA ILE A 423 -1.46 -22.42 -0.62
C ILE A 423 0.03 -22.73 -0.36
N ALA A 424 0.90 -21.72 -0.34
CA ALA A 424 2.31 -21.89 -0.01
C ALA A 424 2.52 -22.48 1.40
N ILE A 425 1.81 -21.96 2.41
CA ILE A 425 1.78 -22.53 3.77
C ILE A 425 1.28 -23.97 3.74
N SER A 426 0.26 -24.25 2.93
CA SER A 426 -0.32 -25.57 2.84
C SER A 426 0.65 -26.61 2.26
N GLU A 427 1.42 -26.21 1.26
CA GLU A 427 2.52 -26.97 0.67
C GLU A 427 3.70 -27.12 1.64
N ALA A 428 4.08 -26.07 2.37
CA ALA A 428 5.10 -26.10 3.41
C ALA A 428 4.79 -27.18 4.46
N ILE A 429 3.55 -27.20 4.96
CA ILE A 429 3.08 -28.22 5.92
C ILE A 429 3.08 -29.62 5.30
N LYS A 430 2.64 -29.76 4.05
CA LYS A 430 2.51 -31.06 3.38
C LYS A 430 3.88 -31.68 3.07
N LYS A 431 4.86 -30.86 2.70
CA LYS A 431 6.19 -31.28 2.29
C LYS A 431 7.21 -31.24 3.42
N ASP A 432 6.82 -30.77 4.61
CA ASP A 432 7.71 -30.51 5.74
C ASP A 432 8.91 -29.63 5.34
N LYS A 433 8.59 -28.51 4.67
CA LYS A 433 9.57 -27.53 4.15
C LYS A 433 9.30 -26.15 4.73
N ASN A 434 10.34 -25.34 4.85
CA ASN A 434 10.17 -23.92 5.16
C ASN A 434 9.66 -23.12 3.93
N LEU A 435 9.20 -21.90 4.15
CA LEU A 435 8.56 -21.09 3.10
C LEU A 435 9.54 -20.69 1.97
N LEU A 436 10.82 -20.47 2.27
CA LEU A 436 11.85 -20.19 1.25
C LEU A 436 12.09 -21.40 0.34
N GLN A 437 12.10 -22.60 0.90
CA GLN A 437 12.18 -23.85 0.12
C GLN A 437 10.95 -24.06 -0.75
N ILE A 438 9.77 -23.58 -0.33
CA ILE A 438 8.56 -23.57 -1.18
C ILE A 438 8.69 -22.54 -2.30
N ALA A 439 9.22 -21.35 -2.03
CA ALA A 439 9.47 -20.33 -3.05
C ALA A 439 10.47 -20.79 -4.14
N ALA A 440 11.44 -21.63 -3.77
CA ALA A 440 12.40 -22.22 -4.70
C ALA A 440 11.90 -23.49 -5.40
N ASP A 441 10.79 -24.09 -4.96
CA ASP A 441 10.24 -25.33 -5.52
C ASP A 441 9.27 -25.03 -6.67
N GLN A 442 9.74 -25.12 -7.91
CA GLN A 442 8.93 -24.83 -9.10
C GLN A 442 7.63 -25.65 -9.16
N LYS A 443 7.59 -26.88 -8.59
CA LYS A 443 6.35 -27.66 -8.54
C LYS A 443 5.31 -27.02 -7.61
N SER A 444 5.73 -26.46 -6.48
CA SER A 444 4.83 -25.71 -5.60
C SER A 444 4.42 -24.38 -6.22
N ILE A 445 5.33 -23.67 -6.88
CA ILE A 445 4.99 -22.43 -7.60
C ILE A 445 3.95 -22.71 -8.69
N ASN A 446 4.14 -23.73 -9.52
CA ASN A 446 3.19 -24.10 -10.57
C ASN A 446 1.81 -24.49 -9.99
N LEU A 447 1.78 -25.16 -8.83
CA LEU A 447 0.53 -25.45 -8.13
C LEU A 447 -0.18 -24.16 -7.71
N ILE A 448 0.53 -23.24 -7.04
CA ILE A 448 -0.01 -21.94 -6.62
C ILE A 448 -0.58 -21.18 -7.84
N GLN A 449 0.19 -21.13 -8.93
CA GLN A 449 -0.21 -20.49 -10.17
C GLN A 449 -1.48 -21.13 -10.77
N SER A 450 -1.61 -22.46 -10.74
CA SER A 450 -2.82 -23.14 -11.25
C SER A 450 -4.08 -22.79 -10.45
N HIS A 451 -3.98 -22.66 -9.12
CA HIS A 451 -5.11 -22.25 -8.27
C HIS A 451 -5.56 -20.81 -8.52
N LEU A 452 -4.64 -19.99 -9.06
CA LEU A 452 -4.88 -18.60 -9.41
C LEU A 452 -5.15 -18.40 -10.90
N ASN A 453 -5.24 -19.49 -11.69
CA ASN A 453 -5.36 -19.45 -13.14
C ASN A 453 -4.32 -18.50 -13.78
N LEU A 454 -3.10 -18.51 -13.24
CA LEU A 454 -2.02 -17.64 -13.63
C LEU A 454 -1.15 -18.34 -14.68
N ASN A 455 -1.30 -17.95 -15.95
CA ASN A 455 -0.44 -18.40 -17.04
C ASN A 455 0.57 -17.30 -17.38
N LEU A 456 1.85 -17.56 -17.08
CA LEU A 456 2.95 -16.63 -17.29
C LEU A 456 3.64 -16.76 -18.65
N ASP A 457 3.45 -17.86 -19.38
CA ASP A 457 4.14 -18.15 -20.66
C ASP A 457 3.88 -17.10 -21.74
N LYS A 458 2.77 -16.36 -21.61
CA LYS A 458 2.39 -15.26 -22.52
C LYS A 458 3.06 -13.92 -22.21
N TYR A 459 3.86 -13.83 -21.14
CA TYR A 459 4.54 -12.60 -20.73
C TYR A 459 6.06 -12.79 -20.86
N PRO A 460 6.80 -11.89 -21.53
CA PRO A 460 8.25 -11.88 -21.46
C PRO A 460 8.73 -11.60 -20.03
N GLU A 461 9.92 -12.11 -19.68
CA GLU A 461 10.55 -11.90 -18.37
C GLU A 461 10.65 -10.43 -17.97
N GLN A 462 10.93 -9.56 -18.94
CA GLN A 462 10.90 -8.11 -18.79
C GLN A 462 10.35 -7.46 -20.06
N LYS A 463 9.61 -6.37 -19.89
CA LYS A 463 9.14 -5.50 -20.97
C LYS A 463 9.28 -4.04 -20.53
N PRO A 464 10.48 -3.47 -20.52
CA PRO A 464 10.69 -2.11 -20.02
C PRO A 464 9.76 -1.07 -20.66
N ILE A 465 9.21 -0.16 -19.85
CA ILE A 465 8.28 0.89 -20.31
C ILE A 465 8.96 1.82 -21.32
N VAL A 466 10.22 2.19 -21.05
CA VAL A 466 11.06 2.99 -21.96
C VAL A 466 12.08 2.08 -22.63
N LYS A 467 12.15 2.12 -23.96
CA LYS A 467 13.02 1.24 -24.75
C LYS A 467 14.40 1.82 -25.06
N ASP A 468 14.61 3.12 -24.85
CA ASP A 468 15.89 3.77 -25.13
C ASP A 468 16.93 3.34 -24.06
N PRO A 469 17.93 2.51 -24.43
CA PRO A 469 18.88 1.95 -23.48
C PRO A 469 19.85 3.01 -22.91
N GLN A 470 19.98 4.18 -23.55
CA GLN A 470 20.89 5.21 -23.09
C GLN A 470 20.38 5.93 -21.83
N VAL A 471 19.07 6.15 -21.76
CA VAL A 471 18.40 6.92 -20.70
C VAL A 471 17.63 6.04 -19.71
N PHE A 472 17.27 4.82 -20.10
CA PHE A 472 16.50 3.91 -19.26
C PHE A 472 17.11 3.72 -17.84
N PRO A 473 18.42 3.45 -17.67
CA PRO A 473 19.00 3.29 -16.33
C PRO A 473 18.90 4.56 -15.48
N SER A 474 19.02 5.73 -16.11
CA SER A 474 18.91 7.03 -15.44
C SER A 474 17.47 7.31 -14.99
N LEU A 475 16.48 7.00 -15.83
CA LEU A 475 15.07 7.10 -15.44
C LEU A 475 14.74 6.17 -14.29
N GLU A 476 15.16 4.91 -14.38
CA GLU A 476 14.94 3.91 -13.34
C GLU A 476 15.46 4.38 -11.97
N LYS A 477 16.71 4.87 -11.92
CA LYS A 477 17.30 5.43 -10.69
C LYS A 477 16.48 6.59 -10.15
N LEU A 478 16.16 7.59 -10.97
CA LEU A 478 15.42 8.76 -10.51
C LEU A 478 13.98 8.42 -10.09
N LEU A 479 13.36 7.42 -10.71
CA LEU A 479 12.02 6.94 -10.35
C LEU A 479 12.02 6.21 -9.01
N ALA A 480 13.04 5.41 -8.72
CA ALA A 480 13.21 4.71 -7.44
C ALA A 480 13.30 5.66 -6.22
N TRP A 481 13.60 6.94 -6.45
CA TRP A 481 13.64 8.00 -5.45
C TRP A 481 12.45 8.97 -5.54
N GLY A 482 11.51 8.75 -6.47
CA GLY A 482 10.36 9.64 -6.69
C GLY A 482 10.73 11.03 -7.22
N ILE A 483 11.87 11.16 -7.91
CA ILE A 483 12.41 12.46 -8.36
C ILE A 483 11.77 12.89 -9.69
N THR A 484 11.49 11.93 -10.57
CA THR A 484 10.85 12.16 -11.88
C THR A 484 9.58 11.32 -12.03
N ILE A 485 8.72 11.69 -12.99
CA ILE A 485 7.44 11.01 -13.25
C ILE A 485 7.14 10.96 -14.76
N GLY A 486 6.46 9.91 -15.21
CA GLY A 486 5.95 9.74 -16.57
C GLY A 486 4.42 9.89 -16.69
N GLY A 487 3.69 9.87 -15.57
CA GLY A 487 2.22 9.97 -15.57
C GLY A 487 1.52 8.77 -16.22
N TYR A 488 0.20 8.88 -16.40
CA TYR A 488 -0.63 7.80 -16.99
C TYR A 488 -0.19 7.35 -18.38
N ASN A 489 0.41 8.25 -19.16
CA ASN A 489 0.82 8.01 -20.56
C ASN A 489 2.30 7.64 -20.68
N ASN A 490 3.03 7.48 -19.56
CA ASN A 490 4.46 7.20 -19.54
C ASN A 490 5.30 8.21 -20.36
N ASN A 491 4.87 9.47 -20.41
CA ASN A 491 5.53 10.52 -21.17
C ASN A 491 6.50 11.31 -20.29
N PHE A 492 7.78 10.91 -20.32
CA PHE A 492 8.88 11.58 -19.62
C PHE A 492 9.39 12.85 -20.33
N LYS A 493 8.78 13.26 -21.45
CA LYS A 493 9.11 14.46 -22.22
C LYS A 493 10.59 14.54 -22.65
N LEU A 494 11.19 13.41 -23.01
CA LEU A 494 12.63 13.27 -23.25
C LEU A 494 13.19 14.20 -24.34
N ASP A 495 12.39 14.48 -25.38
CA ASP A 495 12.79 15.32 -26.52
C ASP A 495 12.54 16.83 -26.33
N LYS A 496 12.10 17.25 -25.13
CA LYS A 496 11.88 18.67 -24.82
C LYS A 496 13.13 19.30 -24.24
N PHE A 497 13.34 20.58 -24.53
CA PHE A 497 14.35 21.41 -23.86
C PHE A 497 13.77 21.84 -22.50
N PRO A 498 14.37 21.43 -21.37
CA PRO A 498 13.98 21.90 -20.05
C PRO A 498 14.59 23.28 -19.77
N ASN A 499 14.16 23.93 -18.68
CA ASN A 499 14.75 25.19 -18.21
C ASN A 499 15.63 25.00 -16.97
N GLU A 500 16.35 26.06 -16.59
CA GLU A 500 17.25 26.05 -15.42
C GLU A 500 16.52 25.70 -14.11
N LYS A 501 15.32 26.25 -13.88
CA LYS A 501 14.52 25.96 -12.67
C LYS A 501 14.12 24.49 -12.56
N GLU A 502 13.72 23.86 -13.67
CA GLU A 502 13.38 22.44 -13.70
C GLU A 502 14.59 21.56 -13.34
N PHE A 503 15.77 21.92 -13.83
CA PHE A 503 17.01 21.20 -13.49
C PHE A 503 17.36 21.36 -12.01
N ILE A 504 17.33 22.59 -11.48
CA ILE A 504 17.64 22.84 -10.06
C ILE A 504 16.64 22.15 -9.13
N ALA A 505 15.35 22.14 -9.47
CA ALA A 505 14.36 21.40 -8.70
C ALA A 505 14.69 19.90 -8.61
N ILE A 506 15.29 19.31 -9.65
CA ILE A 506 15.77 17.91 -9.62
C ILE A 506 17.03 17.79 -8.76
N ILE A 507 18.01 18.68 -8.92
CA ILE A 507 19.27 18.68 -8.17
C ILE A 507 19.02 18.84 -6.66
N LEU A 508 18.18 19.81 -6.26
CA LEU A 508 17.82 20.01 -4.86
C LEU A 508 17.08 18.80 -4.28
N LYS A 509 16.19 18.16 -5.05
CA LYS A 509 15.55 16.90 -4.62
C LYS A 509 16.58 15.81 -4.41
N ILE A 510 17.53 15.63 -5.33
CA ILE A 510 18.62 14.64 -5.19
C ILE A 510 19.37 14.87 -3.88
N MET A 511 19.83 16.11 -3.66
CA MET A 511 20.59 16.48 -2.46
C MET A 511 19.78 16.23 -1.18
N GLN A 512 18.50 16.60 -1.16
CA GLN A 512 17.60 16.33 -0.03
C GLN A 512 17.44 14.83 0.22
N LYS A 513 17.17 14.05 -0.83
CA LYS A 513 16.96 12.60 -0.74
C LYS A 513 18.19 11.86 -0.25
N LYS A 514 19.37 12.35 -0.63
CA LYS A 514 20.68 11.74 -0.31
C LYS A 514 21.35 12.32 0.93
N GLU A 515 20.75 13.30 1.59
CA GLU A 515 21.34 14.00 2.75
C GLU A 515 22.71 14.61 2.43
N ALA A 516 22.84 15.20 1.24
CA ALA A 516 24.09 15.79 0.79
C ALA A 516 24.56 16.87 1.77
N GLU A 517 25.79 16.76 2.28
CA GLU A 517 26.33 17.64 3.33
C GLU A 517 26.27 19.12 2.92
N ASN A 518 26.58 19.40 1.65
CA ASN A 518 26.58 20.74 1.07
C ASN A 518 25.19 21.39 0.95
N LEU A 519 24.09 20.62 1.08
CA LEU A 519 22.72 21.15 1.02
C LEU A 519 22.42 22.19 2.11
N TYR A 520 23.00 22.01 3.31
CA TYR A 520 22.71 22.83 4.49
C TYR A 520 23.58 24.09 4.62
N HIS A 521 24.36 24.39 3.57
CA HIS A 521 25.13 25.63 3.43
C HIS A 521 24.36 26.66 2.59
N TRP A 522 25.05 27.61 1.95
CA TRP A 522 24.45 28.68 1.13
C TRP A 522 23.95 28.21 -0.26
N VAL A 523 23.91 26.90 -0.50
CA VAL A 523 23.65 26.29 -1.82
C VAL A 523 22.21 26.52 -2.31
N PRO A 524 21.14 26.31 -1.51
CA PRO A 524 19.77 26.53 -2.00
C PRO A 524 19.53 27.97 -2.47
N GLY A 525 19.92 28.96 -1.67
CA GLY A 525 19.79 30.38 -2.04
C GLY A 525 20.63 30.78 -3.24
N SER A 526 21.82 30.19 -3.40
CA SER A 526 22.67 30.38 -4.59
C SER A 526 21.99 29.84 -5.85
N LEU A 527 21.46 28.62 -5.79
CA LEU A 527 20.82 27.97 -6.93
C LEU A 527 19.52 28.67 -7.35
N GLU A 528 18.71 29.09 -6.39
CA GLU A 528 17.51 29.91 -6.66
C GLU A 528 17.86 31.24 -7.32
N THR A 529 18.93 31.91 -6.85
CA THR A 529 19.39 33.19 -7.42
C THR A 529 19.99 33.02 -8.83
N LEU A 530 20.65 31.89 -9.09
CA LEU A 530 21.37 31.64 -10.34
C LEU A 530 20.49 31.08 -11.47
N SER A 531 19.24 30.69 -11.18
CA SER A 531 18.31 30.12 -12.16
C SER A 531 17.21 31.07 -12.61
N SER A 532 16.79 30.85 -13.84
CA SER A 532 15.71 31.58 -14.50
C SER A 532 14.81 30.64 -15.32
N ASP A 533 13.82 31.19 -16.01
CA ASP A 533 12.99 30.42 -16.95
C ASP A 533 13.68 30.18 -18.31
N GLN A 534 14.98 30.50 -18.43
CA GLN A 534 15.76 30.26 -19.64
C GLN A 534 16.02 28.77 -19.88
N ASP A 535 16.11 28.41 -21.15
CA ASP A 535 16.45 27.04 -21.56
C ASP A 535 17.78 26.58 -20.94
N LEU A 536 17.82 25.31 -20.55
CA LEU A 536 19.02 24.67 -20.07
C LEU A 536 20.00 24.49 -21.25
N THR A 537 21.23 24.96 -21.06
CA THR A 537 22.34 24.89 -22.01
C THR A 537 23.51 24.14 -21.41
N THR A 538 24.43 23.69 -22.25
CA THR A 538 25.66 23.01 -21.82
C THR A 538 26.49 23.88 -20.88
N ILE A 539 26.43 25.20 -21.03
CA ILE A 539 27.17 26.15 -20.20
C ILE A 539 26.49 26.35 -18.84
N ASN A 540 25.20 26.68 -18.85
CA ASN A 540 24.51 26.98 -17.59
C ASN A 540 24.33 25.72 -16.73
N VAL A 541 24.20 24.53 -17.31
CA VAL A 541 24.09 23.29 -16.53
C VAL A 541 25.38 23.02 -15.73
N LEU A 542 26.55 23.27 -16.33
CA LEU A 542 27.84 23.15 -15.66
C LEU A 542 28.01 24.21 -14.56
N LYS A 543 27.61 25.46 -14.83
CA LYS A 543 27.55 26.53 -13.82
C LYS A 543 26.69 26.10 -12.63
N LEU A 544 25.49 25.55 -12.89
CA LEU A 544 24.56 25.16 -11.84
C LEU A 544 25.05 23.95 -11.03
N LEU A 545 25.66 22.95 -11.66
CA LEU A 545 26.29 21.82 -10.97
C LEU A 545 27.46 22.27 -10.09
N LEU A 546 28.33 23.15 -10.59
CA LEU A 546 29.43 23.71 -9.80
C LEU A 546 28.91 24.52 -8.61
N ALA A 547 27.82 25.28 -8.78
CA ALA A 547 27.18 25.99 -7.69
C ALA A 547 26.58 25.02 -6.66
N ALA A 548 26.00 23.90 -7.10
CA ALA A 548 25.50 22.85 -6.22
C ALA A 548 26.64 22.23 -5.38
N GLU A 549 27.85 22.14 -5.94
CA GLU A 549 29.09 21.75 -5.27
C GLU A 549 29.79 22.88 -4.49
N SER A 550 29.02 23.91 -4.09
CA SER A 550 29.49 25.07 -3.33
C SER A 550 30.67 25.82 -3.97
N LYS A 551 30.84 25.76 -5.30
CA LYS A 551 31.91 26.51 -5.98
C LYS A 551 31.48 27.96 -6.24
N PRO A 552 32.39 28.95 -6.12
CA PRO A 552 32.08 30.36 -6.31
C PRO A 552 31.97 30.71 -7.80
N VAL A 553 30.91 30.26 -8.47
CA VAL A 553 30.78 30.29 -9.93
C VAL A 553 30.87 31.69 -10.55
N LEU A 554 30.50 32.74 -9.81
CA LEU A 554 30.65 34.13 -10.27
C LEU A 554 32.13 34.59 -10.36
N GLN A 555 33.05 33.86 -9.73
CA GLN A 555 34.50 34.11 -9.77
C GLN A 555 35.22 33.18 -10.76
N ILE A 556 34.49 32.28 -11.43
CA ILE A 556 35.05 31.32 -12.37
C ILE A 556 34.74 31.81 -13.78
N ALA A 557 35.76 31.89 -14.65
CA ALA A 557 35.52 32.24 -16.05
C ALA A 557 34.72 31.12 -16.74
N GLU A 558 33.76 31.49 -17.59
CA GLU A 558 32.86 30.54 -18.28
C GLU A 558 33.60 29.38 -18.97
N LYS A 559 34.73 29.70 -19.61
CA LYS A 559 35.59 28.73 -20.31
C LYS A 559 36.14 27.63 -19.40
N ASP A 560 36.19 27.86 -18.08
CA ASP A 560 36.76 26.94 -17.10
C ASP A 560 35.68 26.03 -16.46
N TYR A 561 34.38 26.28 -16.71
CA TYR A 561 33.30 25.48 -16.11
C TYR A 561 33.41 24.01 -16.47
N TYR A 562 33.67 23.69 -17.75
CA TYR A 562 33.76 22.31 -18.23
C TYR A 562 34.90 21.56 -17.53
N GLN A 563 36.11 22.10 -17.54
CA GLN A 563 37.26 21.43 -16.94
C GLN A 563 37.10 21.26 -15.43
N LYS A 564 36.52 22.25 -14.74
CA LYS A 564 36.26 22.14 -13.29
C LYS A 564 35.21 21.09 -12.98
N ALA A 565 34.12 21.03 -13.75
CA ALA A 565 33.09 20.01 -13.56
C ALA A 565 33.60 18.60 -13.85
N LEU A 566 34.47 18.45 -14.87
CA LEU A 566 35.13 17.19 -15.17
C LEU A 566 36.05 16.73 -14.03
N ASN A 567 36.84 17.65 -13.47
CA ASN A 567 37.74 17.36 -12.34
C ASN A 567 36.99 16.96 -11.05
N LEU A 568 35.72 17.33 -10.93
CA LEU A 568 34.84 16.98 -9.81
C LEU A 568 33.95 15.77 -10.11
N ASP A 569 34.15 15.09 -11.26
CA ASP A 569 33.34 13.97 -11.73
C ASP A 569 31.83 14.30 -11.82
N LEU A 570 31.49 15.53 -12.22
CA LEU A 570 30.10 15.97 -12.39
C LEU A 570 29.56 15.69 -13.81
N ILE A 571 30.41 15.18 -14.71
CA ILE A 571 30.07 14.91 -16.11
C ILE A 571 30.11 13.40 -16.35
N PRO A 572 28.97 12.73 -16.62
CA PRO A 572 28.99 11.32 -16.95
C PRO A 572 29.71 11.07 -18.28
N PRO A 573 30.40 9.93 -18.45
CA PRO A 573 31.13 9.61 -19.68
C PRO A 573 30.32 9.77 -20.96
N LYS A 574 29.01 9.43 -20.92
CA LYS A 574 28.08 9.54 -22.05
C LYS A 574 27.86 10.99 -22.53
N LEU A 575 28.16 12.00 -21.72
CA LEU A 575 27.89 13.40 -22.02
C LEU A 575 29.17 14.25 -22.18
N ILE A 576 30.36 13.65 -22.14
CA ILE A 576 31.64 14.37 -22.27
C ILE A 576 31.68 15.23 -23.55
N LEU A 577 31.37 14.64 -24.71
CA LEU A 577 31.36 15.36 -25.99
C LEU A 577 30.20 16.36 -26.08
N VAL A 578 29.03 15.97 -25.55
CA VAL A 578 27.83 16.80 -25.52
C VAL A 578 28.08 18.11 -24.77
N LEU A 579 28.67 18.04 -23.58
CA LEU A 579 28.89 19.20 -22.72
C LEU A 579 30.09 20.05 -23.15
N ALA A 580 30.91 19.58 -24.10
CA ALA A 580 32.01 20.37 -24.68
C ALA A 580 31.53 21.36 -25.76
N GLU A 581 30.35 21.15 -26.32
CA GLU A 581 29.73 22.04 -27.32
C GLU A 581 28.89 23.13 -26.65
N LYS A 582 28.66 24.26 -27.33
CA LYS A 582 27.74 25.32 -26.86
C LYS A 582 26.36 25.16 -27.49
N ARG A 583 25.44 24.51 -26.77
CA ARG A 583 24.05 24.31 -27.25
C ARG A 583 23.05 24.09 -26.11
N LYS A 584 21.76 23.98 -26.47
CA LYS A 584 20.69 23.57 -25.55
C LYS A 584 20.82 22.09 -25.17
N LEU A 585 20.43 21.75 -23.95
CA LEU A 585 20.32 20.37 -23.47
C LEU A 585 18.90 19.84 -23.64
N SER A 586 18.76 18.63 -24.18
CA SER A 586 17.50 17.90 -24.12
C SER A 586 17.21 17.41 -22.69
N ARG A 587 15.94 17.13 -22.39
CA ARG A 587 15.55 16.51 -21.12
C ARG A 587 16.17 15.12 -20.96
N LYS A 588 16.36 14.37 -22.05
CA LYS A 588 17.13 13.13 -22.03
C LYS A 588 18.52 13.32 -21.41
N GLU A 589 19.28 14.31 -21.89
CA GLU A 589 20.62 14.63 -21.39
C GLU A 589 20.57 15.13 -19.94
N MET A 590 19.60 15.98 -19.61
CA MET A 590 19.38 16.44 -18.23
C MET A 590 19.11 15.28 -17.27
N ILE A 591 18.32 14.28 -17.67
CA ILE A 591 18.02 13.09 -16.86
C ILE A 591 19.27 12.22 -16.66
N ILE A 592 20.08 12.03 -17.70
CA ILE A 592 21.34 11.28 -17.59
C ILE A 592 22.29 11.98 -16.61
N LEU A 593 22.41 13.30 -16.72
CA LEU A 593 23.24 14.12 -15.85
C LEU A 593 22.75 14.10 -14.39
N ALA A 594 21.45 14.25 -14.17
CA ALA A 594 20.85 14.20 -12.83
C ALA A 594 21.02 12.83 -12.18
N ALA A 595 20.88 11.74 -12.93
CA ALA A 595 21.13 10.40 -12.38
C ALA A 595 22.61 10.18 -12.01
N HIS A 596 23.55 10.72 -12.78
CA HIS A 596 24.97 10.72 -12.43
C HIS A 596 25.23 11.53 -11.15
N TYR A 597 24.61 12.70 -11.02
CA TYR A 597 24.70 13.52 -9.81
C TYR A 597 24.05 12.85 -8.58
N LEU A 598 23.01 12.04 -8.76
CA LEU A 598 22.45 11.21 -7.69
C LEU A 598 23.46 10.17 -7.18
N ASP A 599 24.26 9.58 -8.08
CA ASP A 599 25.30 8.61 -7.73
C ASP A 599 26.52 9.27 -7.06
N HIS A 600 26.66 10.61 -7.18
CA HIS A 600 27.72 11.38 -6.51
C HIS A 600 27.61 11.33 -4.98
N PHE A 601 26.43 11.01 -4.45
CA PHE A 601 26.19 10.89 -3.00
C PHE A 601 25.94 9.43 -2.60
N GLU A 602 26.67 8.99 -1.57
CA GLU A 602 26.37 7.71 -0.94
C GLU A 602 24.97 7.70 -0.33
N THR A 603 24.24 6.59 -0.48
CA THR A 603 23.00 6.40 0.27
C THR A 603 23.33 6.19 1.76
N PRO A 604 22.76 6.96 2.68
CA PRO A 604 22.92 6.73 4.12
C PRO A 604 22.64 5.28 4.53
N ALA A 605 23.42 4.72 5.45
CA ALA A 605 23.36 3.29 5.81
C ALA A 605 21.96 2.85 6.30
N TYR A 606 21.27 3.72 7.03
CA TYR A 606 19.92 3.45 7.50
C TYR A 606 18.90 3.38 6.34
N LEU A 607 19.06 4.22 5.31
CA LEU A 607 18.26 4.18 4.09
C LEU A 607 18.56 2.93 3.26
N LYS A 608 19.83 2.54 3.11
CA LYS A 608 20.21 1.28 2.42
C LYS A 608 19.49 0.07 3.04
N SER A 609 19.39 0.03 4.37
CA SER A 609 18.70 -1.03 5.11
C SER A 609 17.20 -1.10 4.76
N ILE A 610 16.47 0.02 4.87
CA ILE A 610 15.02 0.03 4.65
C ILE A 610 14.61 0.00 3.17
N ARG A 611 15.50 0.41 2.26
CA ARG A 611 15.32 0.31 0.80
C ARG A 611 15.58 -1.12 0.28
N GLY A 612 16.04 -2.02 1.13
CA GLY A 612 16.43 -3.36 0.72
C GLY A 612 17.59 -3.36 -0.28
N GLU A 613 18.54 -2.44 -0.11
CA GLU A 613 19.77 -2.36 -0.90
C GLU A 613 20.88 -3.25 -0.30
N ASN A 614 20.77 -3.65 0.97
CA ASN A 614 21.67 -4.60 1.62
C ASN A 614 21.23 -6.08 1.47
N ILE A 615 20.21 -6.34 0.66
CA ILE A 615 19.60 -7.65 0.49
C ILE A 615 19.87 -8.08 -0.95
N GLU A 616 20.88 -8.92 -1.14
CA GLU A 616 21.16 -9.57 -2.42
C GLU A 616 20.47 -10.93 -2.52
#